data_AF-A0A954T7L9-F1
#
_entry.id   AF-A0A954T7L9-F1
#
_cell.length_a   1.000
_cell.length_b   1.000
_cell.length_c   1.000
_cell.angle_alpha   90.00
_cell.angle_beta   90.00
_cell.angle_gamma   90.00
#
_symmetry.space_group_name_H-M   'P 1'
#
loop_
_entity.id
_entity.type
_entity.pdbx_description
1 polymer ?
#
loop_
_entity_poly.entity_id
_entity_poly.type
_entity_poly.pdbx_seq_one_letter_code
_entity_poly.pdbx_strand_id
1 'polypeptide(L)'
;MRSMSLAVLAAILGSVFTLCWTEGVLHHANVAQAQPAAGPLLSDPAQPYLPPADLSSGLTPDERVNVAVYEKTNQSVVNISTLTLRPDGWLLRPVPSEGNGSGSVIDKS
;
A
#
# COMPACT_ATOMS: atom_id res chain seq x y z
N MET A 1 -46.68 -28.80 -11.85
CA MET A 1 -46.46 -27.34 -11.78
C MET A 1 -45.97 -26.90 -10.40
N ARG A 2 -46.64 -27.22 -9.28
CA ARG A 2 -46.22 -26.83 -7.91
C ARG A 2 -44.80 -27.27 -7.52
N SER A 3 -44.41 -28.49 -7.90
CA SER A 3 -43.04 -29.02 -7.67
C SER A 3 -41.97 -28.30 -8.49
N MET A 4 -42.28 -27.89 -9.73
CA MET A 4 -41.34 -27.14 -10.56
C MET A 4 -41.16 -25.71 -10.05
N SER A 5 -42.24 -25.06 -9.58
CA SER A 5 -42.15 -23.73 -8.96
C SER A 5 -41.30 -23.75 -7.70
N LEU A 6 -41.43 -24.79 -6.86
CA LEU A 6 -40.63 -24.95 -5.63
C LEU A 6 -39.13 -25.14 -5.95
N ALA A 7 -38.82 -25.94 -6.97
CA ALA A 7 -37.44 -26.20 -7.40
C ALA A 7 -36.76 -24.94 -7.95
N VAL A 8 -37.48 -24.14 -8.76
CA VAL A 8 -36.96 -22.87 -9.28
C VAL A 8 -36.68 -21.88 -8.15
N LEU A 9 -37.58 -21.79 -7.16
CA LEU A 9 -37.42 -20.88 -6.02
C LEU A 9 -36.24 -21.29 -5.13
N ALA A 10 -36.04 -22.59 -4.91
CA ALA A 10 -34.87 -23.11 -4.19
C ALA A 10 -33.56 -22.84 -4.96
N ALA A 11 -33.55 -22.97 -6.29
CA ALA A 11 -32.37 -22.67 -7.10
C ALA A 11 -31.99 -21.18 -7.05
N ILE A 12 -32.98 -20.27 -7.08
CA ILE A 12 -32.75 -18.83 -6.95
C ILE A 12 -32.20 -18.50 -5.57
N LEU A 13 -32.81 -19.02 -4.50
CA LEU A 13 -32.35 -18.78 -3.13
C LEU A 13 -30.93 -19.33 -2.89
N GLY A 14 -30.63 -20.52 -3.42
CA GLY A 14 -29.30 -21.11 -3.36
C GLY A 14 -28.27 -20.25 -4.09
N SER A 15 -28.58 -19.77 -5.29
CA SER A 15 -27.69 -18.89 -6.07
C SER A 15 -27.45 -17.56 -5.36
N VAL A 16 -28.48 -16.94 -4.78
CA VAL A 16 -28.34 -15.69 -4.02
C VAL A 16 -27.50 -15.91 -2.77
N PHE A 17 -27.71 -17.01 -2.05
CA PHE A 17 -26.91 -17.35 -0.87
C PHE A 17 -25.43 -17.56 -1.22
N THR A 18 -25.14 -18.30 -2.30
CA THR A 18 -23.77 -18.51 -2.77
C THR A 18 -23.12 -17.18 -3.16
N LEU A 19 -23.82 -16.32 -3.91
CA LEU A 19 -23.30 -15.01 -4.30
C LEU A 19 -23.07 -14.12 -3.06
N CYS A 20 -24.01 -14.03 -2.13
CA CYS A 20 -23.83 -13.24 -0.91
C CYS A 20 -22.65 -13.75 -0.05
N TRP A 21 -22.44 -15.07 0.02
CA TRP A 21 -21.32 -15.65 0.76
C TRP A 21 -19.96 -15.37 0.10
N THR A 22 -19.90 -15.39 -1.24
CA THR A 22 -18.65 -15.11 -1.98
C THR A 22 -18.32 -13.62 -2.03
N GLU A 23 -19.32 -12.75 -2.17
CA GLU A 23 -19.15 -11.29 -2.26
C GLU A 23 -18.77 -10.65 -0.92
N GLY A 24 -19.16 -11.24 0.22
CA GLY A 24 -18.73 -10.80 1.55
C GLY A 24 -17.21 -10.88 1.78
N VAL A 25 -16.52 -11.77 1.03
CA VAL A 25 -15.05 -11.90 1.04
C VAL A 25 -14.39 -10.87 0.11
N LEU A 26 -15.09 -10.36 -0.91
CA LEU A 26 -14.52 -9.44 -1.91
C LEU A 26 -14.59 -7.96 -1.50
N HIS A 27 -15.59 -7.55 -0.72
CA HIS A 27 -15.74 -6.14 -0.31
C HIS A 27 -14.69 -5.63 0.71
N HIS A 28 -13.93 -6.53 1.35
CA HIS A 28 -12.84 -6.17 2.28
C HIS A 28 -11.48 -6.03 1.58
N ALA A 29 -11.45 -6.09 0.24
CA ALA A 29 -10.35 -5.52 -0.51
C ALA A 29 -10.45 -3.99 -0.36
N ASN A 30 -9.92 -3.50 0.77
CA ASN A 30 -9.56 -2.12 0.94
C ASN A 30 -8.86 -1.72 -0.35
N VAL A 31 -9.49 -0.82 -1.11
CA VAL A 31 -8.76 0.01 -2.05
C VAL A 31 -7.82 0.78 -1.13
N ALA A 32 -6.62 0.25 -0.93
CA ALA A 32 -5.53 0.98 -0.33
C ALA A 32 -5.47 2.23 -1.20
N GLN A 33 -5.98 3.33 -0.65
CA GLN A 33 -5.95 4.61 -1.34
C GLN A 33 -4.50 4.77 -1.77
N ALA A 34 -4.29 4.93 -3.07
CA ALA A 34 -3.02 5.38 -3.58
C ALA A 34 -2.73 6.65 -2.77
N GLN A 35 -1.84 6.55 -1.78
CA GLN A 35 -1.14 7.72 -1.31
C GLN A 35 -0.42 8.13 -2.58
N PRO A 36 -0.78 9.27 -3.22
CA PRO A 36 0.01 9.77 -4.31
C PRO A 36 1.42 9.75 -3.73
N ALA A 37 2.34 9.03 -4.38
CA ALA A 37 3.74 9.20 -4.03
C ALA A 37 3.90 10.70 -4.09
N ALA A 38 4.04 11.34 -2.93
CA ALA A 38 4.67 12.63 -2.88
C ALA A 38 6.01 12.26 -3.47
N GLY A 39 6.15 12.48 -4.79
CA GLY A 39 7.41 12.31 -5.48
C GLY A 39 8.44 12.97 -4.59
N PRO A 40 9.68 12.42 -4.50
CA PRO A 40 10.67 12.91 -3.55
C PRO A 40 10.51 14.41 -3.51
N LEU A 41 10.25 14.97 -2.32
CA LEU A 41 10.20 16.41 -2.14
C LEU A 41 11.62 16.86 -2.50
N LEU A 42 11.89 16.96 -3.79
CA LEU A 42 13.04 17.58 -4.38
C LEU A 42 12.94 18.93 -3.75
N SER A 43 13.82 19.16 -2.79
CA SER A 43 13.86 20.37 -2.02
C SER A 43 13.78 21.47 -3.07
N ASP A 44 12.67 22.22 -3.08
CA ASP A 44 12.54 23.35 -3.98
C ASP A 44 13.83 24.15 -3.78
N PRO A 45 14.67 24.37 -4.82
CA PRO A 45 15.93 25.07 -4.64
C PRO A 45 15.74 26.47 -4.04
N ALA A 46 14.49 26.97 -3.98
CA ALA A 46 14.09 28.20 -3.32
C ALA A 46 13.82 28.10 -1.79
N GLN A 47 13.74 26.89 -1.20
CA GLN A 47 13.67 26.76 0.25
C GLN A 47 15.10 26.85 0.82
N PRO A 48 15.40 27.84 1.68
CA PRO A 48 16.64 27.85 2.42
C PRO A 48 16.73 26.52 3.17
N TYR A 49 17.74 25.71 2.86
CA TYR A 49 18.13 24.61 3.72
C TYR A 49 18.47 25.24 5.07
N LEU A 50 17.52 25.23 5.99
CA LEU A 50 17.79 25.52 7.39
C LEU A 50 18.60 24.30 7.85
N PRO A 51 19.91 24.45 8.10
CA PRO A 51 20.65 23.36 8.73
C PRO A 51 19.88 23.01 10.01
N PRO A 52 19.77 21.72 10.35
CA PRO A 52 19.16 21.33 11.61
C PRO A 52 19.74 22.24 12.70
N ALA A 53 18.87 22.89 13.49
CA ALA A 53 19.31 23.49 14.73
C ALA A 53 20.20 22.47 15.43
N ASP A 54 21.27 22.88 16.11
CA ASP A 54 22.22 21.96 16.74
C ASP A 54 21.51 21.06 17.77
N LEU A 55 20.91 19.98 17.27
CA LEU A 55 20.12 19.01 18.03
C LEU A 55 21.05 18.23 18.96
N SER A 56 22.38 18.35 18.79
CA SER A 56 23.36 17.67 19.61
C SER A 56 23.42 18.22 21.04
N SER A 57 22.95 19.45 21.27
CA SER A 57 22.83 20.03 22.61
C SER A 57 21.61 19.45 23.33
N GLY A 58 21.83 18.42 24.14
CA GLY A 58 20.80 17.80 24.98
C GLY A 58 20.51 16.33 24.70
N LEU A 59 21.12 15.73 23.67
CA LEU A 59 20.99 14.29 23.46
C LEU A 59 21.78 13.50 24.49
N THR A 60 21.14 12.45 25.00
CA THR A 60 21.85 11.38 25.71
C THR A 60 22.89 10.73 24.78
N PRO A 61 23.90 10.04 25.33
CA PRO A 61 24.88 9.31 24.52
C PRO A 61 24.22 8.35 23.51
N ASP A 62 23.16 7.64 23.91
CA ASP A 62 22.49 6.65 23.05
C ASP A 62 21.69 7.30 21.93
N GLU A 63 20.96 8.38 22.23
CA GLU A 63 20.22 9.13 21.20
C GLU A 63 21.17 9.71 20.16
N ARG A 64 22.35 10.18 20.58
CA ARG A 64 23.38 10.68 19.66
C ARG A 64 23.84 9.60 18.68
N VAL A 65 23.97 8.35 19.14
CA VAL A 65 24.29 7.21 18.27
C VAL A 65 23.15 6.96 17.28
N ASN A 66 21.91 6.92 17.75
CA ASN A 66 20.75 6.68 16.87
C ASN A 66 20.61 7.76 15.79
N VAL A 67 20.76 9.04 16.16
CA VAL A 67 20.73 10.16 15.21
C VAL A 67 21.88 10.04 14.20
N ALA A 68 23.10 9.77 14.66
CA ALA A 68 24.26 9.63 13.76
C ALA A 68 24.09 8.47 12.76
N VAL A 69 23.50 7.35 13.19
CA VAL A 69 23.16 6.22 12.31
C VAL A 69 22.12 6.63 11.28
N TYR A 70 21.07 7.32 11.70
CA TYR A 70 20.03 7.79 10.80
C TYR A 70 20.57 8.78 9.75
N GLU A 71 21.29 9.81 10.18
CA GLU A 71 21.87 10.83 9.30
C GLU A 71 22.80 10.22 8.24
N LYS A 72 23.59 9.21 8.63
CA LYS A 72 24.52 8.53 7.73
C LYS A 72 23.84 7.60 6.72
N THR A 73 22.70 7.01 7.06
CA THR A 73 22.12 5.89 6.30
C THR A 73 20.81 6.23 5.59
N ASN A 74 20.09 7.28 5.99
CA ASN A 74 18.77 7.62 5.43
C ASN A 74 18.78 7.79 3.90
N GLN A 75 19.85 8.37 3.34
CA GLN A 75 19.96 8.62 1.88
C GLN A 75 20.08 7.33 1.05
N SER A 76 20.39 6.20 1.69
CA SER A 76 20.46 4.90 1.02
C SER A 76 19.11 4.20 0.92
N VAL A 77 18.09 4.67 1.65
CA VAL A 77 16.76 4.06 1.70
C VAL A 77 15.91 4.60 0.56
N VAL A 78 15.32 3.70 -0.22
CA VAL A 78 14.45 4.04 -1.35
C VAL A 78 13.03 3.56 -1.11
N ASN A 79 12.06 4.27 -1.66
CA ASN A 79 10.67 3.82 -1.73
C ASN A 79 10.47 2.98 -2.99
N ILE A 80 9.94 1.77 -2.82
CA ILE A 80 9.60 0.83 -3.88
C ILE A 80 8.08 0.81 -4.05
N SER A 81 7.62 1.15 -5.25
CA SER A 81 6.21 1.03 -5.64
C SER A 81 6.07 -0.11 -6.63
N THR A 82 5.24 -1.11 -6.30
CA THR A 82 4.96 -2.26 -7.17
C THR A 82 3.56 -2.12 -7.77
N LEU A 83 3.44 -2.49 -9.05
CA LEU A 83 2.17 -2.54 -9.76
C LEU A 83 1.96 -3.97 -10.26
N THR A 84 0.90 -4.62 -9.80
CA THR A 84 0.53 -5.99 -10.17
C THR A 84 -0.81 -5.96 -10.89
N LEU A 85 -0.91 -6.60 -12.06
CA LEU A 85 -2.20 -6.80 -12.71
C LEU A 85 -2.82 -8.08 -12.16
N ARG A 86 -3.89 -7.95 -11.36
CA ARG A 86 -4.67 -9.09 -10.89
C ARG A 86 -5.96 -9.18 -11.72
N PRO A 87 -6.29 -10.34 -12.30
CA PRO A 87 -7.64 -10.56 -12.81
C PRO A 87 -8.58 -10.62 -11.61
N ASP A 88 -9.52 -9.68 -11.54
CA ASP A 88 -10.45 -9.57 -10.42
C ASP A 88 -11.92 -9.63 -10.90
N GLY A 89 -12.81 -10.08 -10.00
CA GLY A 89 -14.25 -10.22 -10.22
C GLY A 89 -14.68 -11.30 -11.22
N TRP A 90 -16.00 -11.35 -11.47
CA TRP A 90 -16.65 -12.33 -12.36
C TRP A 90 -16.28 -12.17 -13.84
N LEU A 91 -15.90 -10.96 -14.28
CA LEU A 91 -15.57 -10.65 -15.68
C LEU A 91 -14.06 -10.70 -16.00
N LEU A 92 -13.22 -11.14 -15.05
CA LEU A 92 -11.76 -11.25 -15.21
C LEU A 92 -11.12 -9.98 -15.80
N ARG A 93 -11.64 -8.80 -15.43
CA ARG A 93 -11.07 -7.54 -15.90
C ARG A 93 -9.75 -7.32 -15.17
N PRO A 94 -8.66 -6.97 -15.87
CA PRO A 94 -7.40 -6.66 -15.19
C PRO A 94 -7.59 -5.38 -14.38
N VAL A 95 -7.48 -5.50 -13.06
CA VAL A 95 -7.47 -4.36 -12.15
C VAL A 95 -6.01 -4.18 -11.67
N PRO A 96 -5.44 -2.97 -11.81
CA PRO A 96 -4.14 -2.69 -11.24
C PRO A 96 -4.23 -2.73 -9.72
N SER A 97 -3.38 -3.54 -9.09
CA SER A 97 -3.20 -3.65 -7.65
C SER A 97 -1.82 -3.08 -7.31
N GLU A 98 -1.80 -2.14 -6.37
CA GLU A 98 -0.57 -1.46 -5.95
C GLU A 98 0.00 -2.09 -4.67
N GLY A 99 1.32 -2.10 -4.54
CA GLY A 99 2.04 -2.42 -3.30
C GLY A 99 3.13 -1.38 -3.03
N ASN A 100 3.43 -1.16 -1.75
CA ASN A 100 4.50 -0.27 -1.31
C ASN A 100 5.46 -1.01 -0.37
N GLY A 101 6.75 -0.73 -0.49
CA GLY A 101 7.77 -1.17 0.46
C GLY A 101 9.02 -0.29 0.42
N SER A 102 9.94 -0.55 1.34
CA SER A 102 11.26 0.11 1.38
C SER A 102 12.35 -0.79 0.81
N GLY A 103 13.39 -0.19 0.26
CA GLY A 103 14.61 -0.89 -0.18
C GLY A 103 15.87 -0.10 0.17
N SER A 104 17.03 -0.65 -0.20
CA SER A 104 18.34 0.01 -0.04
C SER A 104 19.15 -0.01 -1.33
N VAL A 105 19.96 1.04 -1.53
CA VAL A 105 20.94 1.10 -2.62
C VAL A 105 22.13 0.21 -2.28
N ILE A 106 22.47 -0.72 -3.18
CA ILE A 106 23.55 -1.70 -2.97
C ILE A 106 24.86 -1.24 -3.60
N ASP A 107 24.81 -0.68 -4.81
CA ASP A 107 26.00 -0.22 -5.54
C ASP A 107 25.68 1.07 -6.33
N LYS A 108 26.72 1.83 -6.66
CA LYS A 108 26.68 3.04 -7.49
C LYS A 108 27.05 2.79 -8.96
N SER A 109 27.44 1.55 -9.30
CA SER A 109 27.87 1.11 -10.63
C SER A 109 26.89 1.46 -11.73
#